data_AF-A0A949L9I2-F1
#
_entry.id   AF-A0A949L9I2-F1
#
_cell.length_a   1.000
_cell.length_b   1.000
_cell.length_c   1.000
_cell.angle_alpha   90.00
_cell.angle_beta   90.00
_cell.angle_gamma   90.00
#
_symmetry.space_group_name_H-M   'P 1'
#
loop_
_entity.id
_entity.type
_entity.pdbx_description
1 polymer ?
#
loop_
_entity_poly.entity_id
_entity_poly.type
_entity_poly.pdbx_seq_one_letter_code
_entity_poly.pdbx_strand_id
1 'polypeptide(L)'
;MPHTLFKTLGIIAWSACILVLGYQSVTWVVTASWPSVTLMETGARMGLDLLTLARSLPLEFAIKGAYLLFTTELSVALWWAGVVFFALTFLHAMLFGK
;
A
#
# COMPACT_ATOMS: atom_id res chain seq x y z
N MET A 1 17.55 -9.43 -13.47
CA MET A 1 17.69 -8.70 -12.19
C MET A 1 16.42 -7.96 -11.75
N PRO A 2 15.70 -7.17 -12.57
CA PRO A 2 14.49 -6.46 -12.12
C PRO A 2 13.29 -7.38 -11.81
N HIS A 3 13.17 -8.52 -12.50
CA HIS A 3 12.10 -9.50 -12.27
C HIS A 3 12.02 -10.01 -10.82
N THR A 4 13.17 -10.31 -10.20
CA THR A 4 13.22 -10.80 -8.82
C THR A 4 12.84 -9.70 -7.82
N LEU A 5 13.20 -8.45 -8.11
CA LEU A 5 12.90 -7.31 -7.25
C LEU A 5 11.39 -7.01 -7.21
N PHE A 6 10.72 -6.95 -8.36
CA PHE A 6 9.27 -6.75 -8.41
C PHE A 6 8.50 -7.87 -7.73
N LYS A 7 8.92 -9.13 -7.95
CA LYS A 7 8.32 -10.29 -7.26
C LYS A 7 8.46 -10.18 -5.74
N THR A 8 9.65 -9.84 -5.23
CA THR A 8 9.88 -9.67 -3.79
C THR A 8 9.02 -8.55 -3.21
N LEU A 9 8.92 -7.40 -3.89
CA LEU A 9 8.06 -6.30 -3.47
C LEU A 9 6.58 -6.69 -3.44
N GLY A 10 6.11 -7.47 -4.43
CA GLY A 10 4.76 -8.01 -4.46
C GLY A 10 4.47 -8.95 -3.28
N ILE A 11 5.41 -9.85 -2.95
CA ILE A 11 5.30 -10.76 -1.80
C ILE A 11 5.25 -9.97 -0.49
N ILE A 12 6.13 -8.97 -0.33
CA ILE A 12 6.14 -8.12 0.87
C ILE A 12 4.81 -7.37 0.99
N ALA A 13 4.30 -6.80 -0.10
CA ALA A 13 3.04 -6.06 -0.10
C ALA A 13 1.85 -6.94 0.31
N TRP A 14 1.71 -8.14 -0.26
CA TRP A 14 0.66 -9.08 0.12
C TRP A 14 0.83 -9.64 1.53
N SER A 15 2.06 -9.93 1.95
CA SER A 15 2.33 -10.38 3.33
C SER A 15 1.93 -9.30 4.34
N ALA A 16 2.28 -8.04 4.07
CA ALA A 16 1.86 -6.90 4.89
C ALA A 16 0.33 -6.71 4.85
N CYS A 17 -0.31 -6.89 3.69
CA CYS A 17 -1.77 -6.84 3.56
C CYS A 17 -2.46 -7.87 4.47
N ILE A 18 -1.99 -9.13 4.44
CA ILE A 18 -2.52 -10.22 5.28
C ILE A 18 -2.32 -9.90 6.77
N LEU A 19 -1.15 -9.37 7.16
CA LEU A 19 -0.89 -8.99 8.56
C LEU A 19 -1.84 -7.87 9.02
N VAL A 20 -2.09 -6.86 8.19
CA VAL A 20 -3.02 -5.76 8.49
C VAL A 20 -4.44 -6.28 8.62
N LEU A 21 -4.89 -7.13 7.69
CA LEU A 21 -6.22 -7.76 7.76
C LEU A 21 -6.36 -8.66 8.99
N GLY A 22 -5.31 -9.42 9.32
CA GLY A 22 -5.26 -10.24 10.52
C GLY A 22 -5.40 -9.39 11.79
N TYR A 23 -4.67 -8.27 11.86
CA TYR A 23 -4.81 -7.30 12.97
C TYR A 23 -6.21 -6.70 13.04
N GLN A 24 -6.78 -6.22 11.92
CA GLN A 24 -8.15 -5.70 11.86
C GLN A 24 -9.19 -6.75 12.28
N SER A 25 -8.98 -8.01 11.90
CA SER A 25 -9.86 -9.11 12.28
C SER A 25 -9.78 -9.41 13.78
N VAL A 26 -8.57 -9.50 14.35
CA VAL A 26 -8.37 -9.75 15.79
C VAL A 26 -8.95 -8.60 16.63
N THR A 27 -8.69 -7.36 16.22
CA THR A 27 -9.22 -6.18 16.90
C THR A 27 -10.74 -6.13 16.82
N TRP A 28 -11.33 -6.40 15.64
CA TRP A 28 -12.77 -6.50 15.49
C TRP A 28 -13.40 -7.54 16.44
N VAL A 29 -12.78 -8.71 16.60
CA VAL A 29 -13.26 -9.74 17.54
C VAL A 29 -13.28 -9.21 18.99
N VAL A 30 -12.33 -8.36 19.37
CA VAL A 30 -12.20 -7.83 20.74
C VAL A 30 -13.08 -6.61 20.98
N THR A 31 -13.17 -5.70 20.02
CA THR A 31 -13.84 -4.39 20.18
C THR A 31 -15.24 -4.33 19.58
N ALA A 32 -15.66 -5.37 18.84
CA ALA A 32 -16.88 -5.41 18.03
C ALA A 32 -17.00 -4.25 17.03
N SER A 33 -15.89 -3.60 16.69
CA SER A 33 -15.81 -2.47 15.77
C SER A 33 -14.67 -2.70 14.78
N TRP A 34 -14.87 -2.38 13.51
CA TRP A 34 -13.84 -2.57 12.48
C TRP A 34 -12.91 -1.34 12.50
N PRO A 35 -11.63 -1.46 12.90
CA PRO A 35 -10.76 -0.32 12.94
C PRO A 35 -10.29 0.05 11.53
N SER A 36 -10.56 1.30 11.13
CA SER A 36 -9.96 1.87 9.94
C SER A 36 -8.47 2.09 10.19
N VAL A 37 -7.62 1.37 9.48
CA VAL A 37 -6.17 1.62 9.47
C VAL A 37 -5.84 2.32 8.17
N THR A 38 -5.72 3.65 8.22
CA THR A 38 -5.45 4.44 7.02
C THR A 38 -3.95 4.51 6.73
N LEU A 39 -3.63 4.79 5.46
CA LEU A 39 -2.26 5.07 5.01
C LEU A 39 -1.63 6.23 5.79
N MET A 40 -2.41 7.29 6.04
CA MET A 40 -1.92 8.46 6.76
C MET A 40 -1.57 8.14 8.22
N GLU A 41 -2.44 7.44 8.95
CA GLU A 41 -2.15 7.05 10.35
C GLU A 41 -0.91 6.17 10.46
N THR A 42 -0.73 5.27 9.50
CA THR A 42 0.42 4.38 9.46
C THR A 42 1.71 5.16 9.16
N GLY A 43 1.67 6.06 8.18
CA GLY A 43 2.80 6.95 7.88
C GLY A 43 3.16 7.87 9.03
N ALA A 44 2.16 8.47 9.69
CA ALA A 44 2.36 9.30 10.87
C ALA A 44 3.05 8.53 12.01
N ARG A 45 2.64 7.27 12.26
CA ARG A 45 3.29 6.39 13.26
C ARG A 45 4.73 6.00 12.89
N MET A 46 5.04 5.95 11.60
CA MET A 46 6.40 5.69 11.10
C MET A 46 7.28 6.95 11.05
N GLY A 47 6.76 8.11 11.48
CA GLY A 47 7.48 9.39 11.40
C GLY A 47 7.61 9.92 9.97
N LEU A 48 6.86 9.36 9.01
CA LEU A 48 6.82 9.83 7.63
C LEU A 48 5.81 10.96 7.52
N ASP A 49 6.32 12.16 7.26
CA ASP A 49 5.48 13.32 6.96
C ASP A 49 4.99 13.28 5.51
N LEU A 50 4.00 12.42 5.27
CA LEU A 50 3.38 12.19 3.96
C LEU A 50 2.76 13.47 3.37
N LEU A 51 2.39 14.45 4.22
CA LEU A 51 1.92 15.76 3.78
C LEU A 51 3.05 16.59 3.19
N THR A 52 4.25 16.49 3.76
CA THR A 52 5.44 17.17 3.23
C THR A 52 5.89 16.55 1.91
N LEU A 53 5.70 15.23 1.72
CA LEU A 53 5.89 14.57 0.43
C LEU A 53 4.83 15.01 -0.60
N ALA A 54 3.58 15.23 -0.19
CA ALA A 54 2.53 15.73 -1.07
C ALA A 54 2.75 17.20 -1.50
N ARG A 55 3.45 18.02 -0.69
CA ARG A 55 3.76 19.42 -1.02
C ARG A 55 4.73 19.58 -2.20
N SER A 56 5.53 18.56 -2.51
CA SER A 56 6.44 18.60 -3.67
C SER A 56 5.75 18.29 -4.99
N LEU A 57 4.48 17.88 -4.96
CA LEU A 57 3.67 17.58 -6.14
C LEU A 57 2.85 18.81 -6.59
N PRO A 58 2.49 18.91 -7.88
CA PRO A 58 1.58 19.94 -8.36
C PRO A 58 0.25 19.88 -7.59
N LEU A 59 -0.34 21.04 -7.32
CA LEU A 59 -1.50 21.21 -6.42
C LEU A 59 -2.65 20.23 -6.71
N GLU A 60 -2.93 19.97 -7.98
CA GLU A 60 -3.98 19.04 -8.40
C GLU A 60 -3.71 17.60 -7.95
N PHE A 61 -2.46 17.14 -8.05
CA PHE A 61 -2.04 15.81 -7.59
C PHE A 61 -1.91 15.76 -6.08
N ALA A 62 -1.52 16.86 -5.43
CA ALA A 62 -1.43 16.93 -3.97
C ALA A 62 -2.80 16.75 -3.31
N ILE A 63 -3.86 17.39 -3.83
CA ILE A 63 -5.23 17.24 -3.29
C ILE A 63 -5.74 15.82 -3.49
N LYS A 64 -5.57 15.25 -4.69
CA LYS A 64 -5.97 13.87 -4.99
C LYS A 64 -5.19 12.86 -4.13
N GLY A 65 -3.88 13.09 -3.94
CA GLY A 65 -3.02 12.26 -3.11
C GLY A 65 -3.37 12.33 -1.63
N ALA A 66 -3.65 13.52 -1.10
CA ALA A 66 -4.12 13.69 0.28
C ALA A 66 -5.47 12.99 0.49
N TYR A 67 -6.42 13.16 -0.44
CA TYR A 67 -7.70 12.45 -0.37
C TYR A 67 -7.50 10.92 -0.34
N LEU A 68 -6.64 10.39 -1.20
CA LEU A 68 -6.29 8.96 -1.22
C LEU A 68 -5.66 8.50 0.09
N LEU A 69 -4.72 9.28 0.66
CA LEU A 69 -4.05 8.97 1.93
C LEU A 69 -5.01 8.91 3.12
N PHE A 70 -6.04 9.75 3.13
CA PHE A 70 -7.05 9.81 4.18
C PHE A 70 -8.14 8.75 4.05
N THR A 71 -8.51 8.38 2.81
CA THR A 71 -9.68 7.53 2.55
C THR A 71 -9.32 6.08 2.25
N THR A 72 -8.08 5.81 1.86
CA THR A 72 -7.67 4.46 1.45
C THR A 72 -7.19 3.67 2.65
N GLU A 73 -7.88 2.57 2.92
CA GLU A 73 -7.42 1.60 3.90
C GLU A 73 -6.08 1.01 3.47
N LEU A 74 -5.17 0.86 4.42
CA LEU A 74 -3.83 0.34 4.19
C LEU A 74 -3.87 -1.07 3.57
N SER A 75 -4.83 -1.89 3.95
CA SER A 75 -5.09 -3.22 3.38
C SER A 75 -5.36 -3.16 1.89
N VAL A 76 -6.24 -2.25 1.46
CA VAL A 76 -6.60 -2.02 0.04
C VAL A 76 -5.40 -1.51 -0.74
N ALA A 77 -4.66 -0.55 -0.18
CA ALA A 77 -3.45 -0.03 -0.82
C ALA A 77 -2.38 -1.11 -1.02
N LEU A 78 -2.13 -1.94 0.01
CA LEU A 78 -1.16 -3.03 -0.04
C LEU A 78 -1.59 -4.15 -1.00
N TRP A 79 -2.89 -4.43 -1.07
CA TRP A 79 -3.43 -5.39 -2.04
C TRP A 79 -3.14 -4.96 -3.48
N TRP A 80 -3.49 -3.71 -3.82
CA TRP A 80 -3.27 -3.16 -5.16
C TRP A 80 -1.79 -2.97 -5.47
N ALA A 81 -0.97 -2.56 -4.50
CA ALA A 81 0.48 -2.51 -4.67
C ALA A 81 1.04 -3.89 -5.06
N GLY A 82 0.60 -4.96 -4.39
CA GLY A 82 0.96 -6.33 -4.74
C GLY A 82 0.52 -6.71 -6.16
N VAL A 83 -0.72 -6.40 -6.55
CA VAL A 83 -1.23 -6.62 -7.91
C VAL A 83 -0.36 -5.92 -8.95
N VAL A 84 -0.01 -4.65 -8.74
CA VAL A 84 0.85 -3.87 -9.64
C VAL A 84 2.23 -4.49 -9.76
N PHE A 85 2.87 -4.86 -8.65
CA PHE A 85 4.20 -5.47 -8.69
C PHE A 85 4.22 -6.82 -9.41
N PHE A 86 3.20 -7.66 -9.22
CA PHE A 86 3.08 -8.93 -9.96
C PHE A 86 2.76 -8.70 -11.44
N ALA A 87 1.91 -7.72 -11.78
CA ALA A 87 1.65 -7.35 -13.16
C ALA A 87 2.92 -6.84 -13.86
N LEU A 88 3.73 -6.01 -13.20
CA LEU A 88 5.03 -5.56 -13.71
C LEU A 88 6.01 -6.71 -13.89
N THR A 89 6.01 -7.67 -12.95
CA THR A 89 6.82 -8.89 -13.06
C THR A 89 6.43 -9.70 -14.30
N PHE A 90 5.13 -9.89 -14.51
CA PHE A 90 4.59 -10.60 -15.68
C PHE A 90 4.87 -9.86 -16.99
N LEU A 91 4.66 -8.55 -17.02
CA LEU A 91 4.92 -7.71 -18.19
C LEU A 91 6.41 -7.72 -18.56
N HIS A 92 7.28 -7.63 -17.56
CA HIS A 92 8.72 -7.74 -17.77
C HIS A 92 9.12 -9.13 -18.30
N ALA A 93 8.50 -10.19 -17.78
CA ALA A 93 8.72 -11.55 -18.29
C ALA A 93 8.22 -11.71 -19.73
N MET A 94 7.12 -11.06 -20.13
CA MET A 94 6.62 -11.07 -21.51
C MET A 94 7.49 -10.24 -22.47
N LEU A 95 7.91 -9.04 -22.08
CA LEU A 95 8.62 -8.11 -22.96
C LEU A 95 10.12 -8.42 -23.11
N PHE A 96 10.73 -8.94 -22.04
CA PHE A 96 12.17 -9.25 -21.99
C PHE A 96 12.43 -10.75 -21.79
N GLY A 97 11.39 -11.56 -21.93
CA GLY A 97 11.48 -13.02 -21.90
C GLY A 97 12.30 -13.53 -23.07
N LYS A 98 13.48 -14.04 -22.77
CA LYS A 98 13.92 -15.31 -23.34
C LYS A 98 13.34 -16.43 -22.48
#